data_AF-A0A2K2V3V2-F1
#
_entry.id   AF-A0A2K2V3V2-F1
#
_cell.length_a   1.000
_cell.length_b   1.000
_cell.length_c   1.000
_cell.angle_alpha   90.00
_cell.angle_beta   90.00
_cell.angle_gamma   90.00
#
_symmetry.space_group_name_H-M   'P 1'
#
loop_
_entity.id
_entity.type
_entity.pdbx_description
1 polymer ?
#
loop_
_entity_poly.entity_id
_entity_poly.type
_entity_poly.pdbx_seq_one_letter_code
_entity_poly.pdbx_strand_id
1 'polypeptide(L)'
;MMSRIAERLGGNHMRSSISCYRIIKAVLKVKREGDVLILSKGHAAPAFYAALFEEGMIKAEEIERAGLPESRLQAHPEKGLPEVVFSSGSLGQGLSIANGIALAARMDGINRKVFVIMGDGELDEGQVWEAAATTSSHKLSNVIAIVDRNGTQLSGNTEVVKQKEPISAKWASFGWIPMEGSGSPEIHIRKAIEIAERMERPVVLIMRS
;
A
#
# COMPACT_ATOMS: atom_id res chain seq x y z
N MET A 1 3.91 -15.87 13.69
CA MET A 1 4.64 -14.60 13.76
C MET A 1 3.72 -13.39 13.74
N MET A 2 2.94 -13.20 12.67
CA MET A 2 2.04 -12.03 12.53
C MET A 2 1.04 -11.85 13.68
N SER A 3 0.47 -12.95 14.21
CA SER A 3 -0.43 -12.91 15.39
C SER A 3 0.25 -12.32 16.63
N ARG A 4 1.48 -12.77 16.92
CA ARG A 4 2.31 -12.26 18.03
C ARG A 4 2.60 -10.77 17.89
N ILE A 5 2.91 -10.31 16.67
CA ILE A 5 3.10 -8.88 16.39
C ILE A 5 1.79 -8.12 16.63
N ALA A 6 0.66 -8.63 16.13
CA ALA A 6 -0.63 -7.99 16.32
C ALA A 6 -0.99 -7.86 17.81
N GLU A 7 -0.79 -8.91 18.62
CA GLU A 7 -0.99 -8.90 20.07
C GLU A 7 -0.15 -7.81 20.75
N ARG A 8 1.14 -7.68 20.39
CA ARG A 8 2.03 -6.63 20.90
C ARG A 8 1.55 -5.21 20.54
N LEU A 9 0.90 -5.06 19.38
CA LEU A 9 0.34 -3.81 18.88
C LEU A 9 -1.12 -3.56 19.32
N GLY A 10 -1.60 -4.29 20.34
CA GLY A 10 -2.94 -4.10 20.93
C GLY A 10 -4.03 -5.03 20.37
N GLY A 11 -3.67 -6.05 19.58
CA GLY A 11 -4.56 -7.13 19.14
C GLY A 11 -5.53 -6.78 18.00
N ASN A 12 -5.48 -5.55 17.49
CA ASN A 12 -6.42 -5.05 16.48
C ASN A 12 -5.94 -5.32 15.04
N HIS A 13 -6.85 -5.13 14.07
CA HIS A 13 -6.54 -5.11 12.63
C HIS A 13 -5.98 -6.40 12.02
N MET A 14 -6.20 -7.56 12.67
CA MET A 14 -5.68 -8.84 12.18
C MET A 14 -6.27 -9.23 10.82
N ARG A 15 -7.57 -9.02 10.60
CA ARG A 15 -8.22 -9.29 9.30
C ARG A 15 -7.59 -8.50 8.15
N SER A 16 -7.39 -7.19 8.36
CA SER A 16 -6.78 -6.29 7.39
C SER A 16 -5.32 -6.65 7.09
N SER A 17 -4.61 -7.15 8.10
CA SER A 17 -3.24 -7.65 7.96
C SER A 17 -3.19 -8.94 7.13
N ILE A 18 -4.10 -9.90 7.40
CA ILE A 18 -4.15 -11.17 6.66
C ILE A 18 -4.39 -10.95 5.16
N SER A 19 -5.37 -10.11 4.78
CA SER A 19 -5.66 -9.83 3.36
C SER A 19 -4.49 -9.14 2.65
N CYS A 20 -3.79 -8.26 3.38
CA CYS A 20 -2.73 -7.43 2.82
C CYS A 20 -1.35 -8.11 2.78
N TYR A 21 -1.10 -9.11 3.62
CA TYR A 21 0.23 -9.72 3.82
C TYR A 21 0.83 -10.27 2.52
N ARG A 22 0.05 -10.99 1.70
CA ARG A 22 0.52 -11.53 0.42
C ARG A 22 0.84 -10.44 -0.60
N ILE A 23 0.13 -9.31 -0.54
CA ILE A 23 0.39 -8.14 -1.39
C ILE A 23 1.73 -7.50 -1.00
N ILE A 24 1.93 -7.26 0.31
CA ILE A 24 3.18 -6.68 0.83
C ILE A 24 4.38 -7.53 0.42
N LYS A 25 4.34 -8.86 0.67
CA LYS A 25 5.42 -9.77 0.27
C LYS A 25 5.70 -9.74 -1.22
N ALA A 26 4.66 -9.70 -2.04
CA ALA A 26 4.82 -9.63 -3.48
C ALA A 26 5.49 -8.32 -3.92
N VAL A 27 5.14 -7.18 -3.31
CA VAL A 27 5.84 -5.92 -3.59
C VAL A 27 7.30 -5.99 -3.15
N LEU A 28 7.60 -6.48 -1.93
CA LEU A 28 8.97 -6.59 -1.43
C LEU A 28 9.86 -7.44 -2.35
N LYS A 29 9.30 -8.51 -2.92
CA LYS A 29 9.99 -9.40 -3.87
C LYS A 29 10.19 -8.80 -5.26
N VAL A 30 9.25 -7.96 -5.72
CA VAL A 30 9.27 -7.41 -7.08
C VAL A 30 10.00 -6.07 -7.15
N LYS A 31 9.95 -5.27 -6.09
CA LYS A 31 10.58 -3.95 -6.06
C LYS A 31 12.09 -4.09 -6.23
N ARG A 32 12.71 -3.13 -6.91
CA ARG A 32 14.17 -3.05 -7.05
C ARG A 32 14.75 -2.28 -5.86
N GLU A 33 16.08 -2.25 -5.79
CA GLU A 33 16.76 -1.30 -4.92
C GLU A 33 16.40 0.13 -5.33
N GLY A 34 16.16 0.99 -4.34
CA GLY A 34 15.72 2.37 -4.56
C GLY A 34 14.23 2.55 -4.90
N ASP A 35 13.49 1.50 -5.23
CA ASP A 35 12.02 1.56 -5.32
C ASP A 35 11.40 1.67 -3.92
N VAL A 36 10.27 2.38 -3.82
CA VAL A 36 9.61 2.72 -2.56
C VAL A 36 8.31 1.95 -2.40
N LEU A 37 8.05 1.44 -1.19
CA LEU A 37 6.75 0.90 -0.78
C LEU A 37 6.15 1.80 0.30
N ILE A 38 4.92 2.26 0.07
CA ILE A 38 4.09 2.97 1.03
C ILE A 38 2.93 2.08 1.44
N LEU A 39 2.83 1.78 2.73
CA LEU A 39 1.63 1.18 3.33
C LEU A 39 0.68 2.30 3.77
N SER A 40 -0.23 2.71 2.88
CA SER A 40 -1.20 3.79 3.15
C SER A 40 -2.23 3.36 4.20
N LYS A 41 -2.71 2.12 4.10
CA LYS A 41 -3.52 1.44 5.13
C LYS A 41 -2.66 1.05 6.34
N GLY A 42 -2.11 2.04 7.04
CA GLY A 42 -1.09 1.88 8.08
C GLY A 42 -1.46 0.89 9.20
N HIS A 43 -2.74 0.73 9.49
CA HIS A 43 -3.22 -0.24 10.49
C HIS A 43 -2.92 -1.71 10.13
N ALA A 44 -2.49 -2.00 8.90
CA ALA A 44 -1.93 -3.30 8.51
C ALA A 44 -0.44 -3.47 8.88
N ALA A 45 0.06 -2.66 9.81
CA ALA A 45 1.43 -2.73 10.36
C ALA A 45 1.85 -4.16 10.76
N PRO A 46 1.01 -5.00 11.41
CA PRO A 46 1.41 -6.36 11.75
C PRO A 46 1.85 -7.20 10.55
N ALA A 47 1.14 -7.09 9.42
CA ALA A 47 1.52 -7.78 8.19
C ALA A 47 2.80 -7.21 7.57
N PHE A 48 2.97 -5.90 7.64
CA PHE A 48 4.16 -5.22 7.14
C PHE A 48 5.41 -5.66 7.91
N TYR A 49 5.37 -5.60 9.24
CA TYR A 49 6.50 -6.04 10.07
C TYR A 49 6.76 -7.54 9.97
N ALA A 50 5.72 -8.37 9.83
CA ALA A 50 5.90 -9.79 9.58
C ALA A 50 6.64 -10.05 8.26
N ALA A 51 6.27 -9.33 7.20
CA ALA A 51 6.94 -9.45 5.90
C ALA A 51 8.39 -8.96 5.97
N LEU A 52 8.64 -7.81 6.60
CA LEU A 52 9.99 -7.26 6.78
C LEU A 52 10.90 -8.17 7.62
N PHE A 53 10.35 -8.82 8.65
CA PHE A 53 11.07 -9.83 9.44
C PHE A 53 11.48 -11.04 8.59
N GLU A 54 10.59 -11.54 7.75
CA GLU A 54 10.89 -12.68 6.86
C GLU A 54 11.94 -12.34 5.80
N GLU A 55 11.99 -11.08 5.35
CA GLU A 55 13.03 -10.59 4.44
C GLU A 55 14.32 -10.18 5.18
N GLY A 56 14.41 -10.41 6.50
CA GLY A 56 15.62 -10.14 7.30
C GLY A 56 15.89 -8.66 7.61
N MET A 57 14.91 -7.77 7.40
CA MET A 57 15.03 -6.32 7.60
C MET A 57 14.73 -5.90 9.06
N ILE A 58 14.05 -6.78 9.81
CA ILE A 58 13.72 -6.60 11.23
C ILE A 58 14.20 -7.83 12.00
N LYS A 59 14.75 -7.63 13.19
CA LYS A 59 15.20 -8.72 14.07
C LYS A 59 14.12 -9.16 15.04
N ALA A 60 14.27 -10.38 15.58
CA ALA A 60 13.30 -10.95 16.51
C ALA A 60 13.16 -10.11 17.80
N GLU A 61 14.25 -9.52 18.29
CA GLU A 61 14.27 -8.69 19.51
C GLU A 61 13.41 -7.43 19.35
N GLU A 62 13.31 -6.92 18.11
CA GLU A 62 12.52 -5.74 17.80
C GLU A 62 11.02 -6.05 17.83
N ILE A 63 10.63 -7.24 17.36
CA ILE A 63 9.25 -7.74 17.47
C ILE A 63 8.83 -7.85 18.94
N GLU A 64 9.73 -8.30 19.82
CA GLU A 64 9.44 -8.38 21.26
C GLU A 64 9.22 -7.01 21.90
N ARG A 65 9.77 -5.95 21.29
CA ARG A 65 9.62 -4.57 21.73
C ARG A 65 8.52 -3.82 20.98
N ALA A 66 7.82 -4.43 20.04
CA ALA A 66 6.76 -3.77 19.29
C ALA A 66 5.71 -3.14 20.23
N GLY A 67 5.30 -1.90 19.94
CA GLY A 67 4.34 -1.13 20.73
C GLY A 67 4.88 -0.53 22.04
N LEU A 68 6.13 -0.80 22.42
CA LEU A 68 6.77 -0.15 23.58
C LEU A 68 7.33 1.23 23.20
N PRO A 69 7.51 2.12 24.19
CA PRO A 69 8.29 3.34 23.99
C PRO A 69 9.66 3.04 23.37
N GLU A 70 10.13 3.94 22.52
CA GLU A 70 11.42 3.84 21.79
C GLU A 70 11.51 2.68 20.78
N SER A 71 10.49 1.84 20.66
CA SER A 71 10.42 0.88 19.57
C SER A 71 10.19 1.59 18.25
N ARG A 72 10.87 1.16 17.19
CA ARG A 72 10.55 1.59 15.82
C ARG A 72 9.37 0.84 15.19
N LEU A 73 8.82 -0.16 15.89
CA LEU A 73 7.67 -0.95 15.46
C LEU A 73 6.43 -0.53 16.26
N GLN A 74 5.71 0.47 15.76
CA GLN A 74 4.53 1.06 16.39
C GLN A 74 3.23 0.52 15.77
N ALA A 75 2.07 0.85 16.36
CA ALA A 75 0.77 0.36 15.87
C ALA A 75 0.45 0.80 14.44
N HIS A 76 1.09 1.88 13.99
CA HIS A 76 1.17 2.28 12.59
C HIS A 76 2.66 2.46 12.22
N PRO A 77 3.04 2.24 10.94
CA PRO A 77 4.41 2.50 10.50
C PRO A 77 4.79 3.96 10.75
N GLU A 78 5.90 4.16 11.45
CA GLU A 78 6.46 5.48 11.72
C GLU A 78 7.82 5.64 11.06
N LYS A 79 8.12 6.87 10.64
CA LYS A 79 9.45 7.23 10.14
C LYS A 79 10.49 6.99 11.24
N GLY A 80 11.51 6.19 10.92
CA GLY A 80 12.51 5.70 11.88
C GLY A 80 12.90 4.24 11.60
N LEU A 81 12.00 3.50 10.97
CA LEU A 81 12.30 2.24 10.28
C LEU A 81 12.76 2.58 8.83
N PRO A 82 13.94 2.12 8.34
CA PRO A 82 14.45 2.48 7.01
C PRO A 82 13.50 2.18 5.86
N GLU A 83 12.67 1.15 6.01
CA GLU A 83 11.67 0.72 5.04
C GLU A 83 10.41 1.61 5.04
N VAL A 84 10.30 2.54 6.00
CA VAL A 84 9.17 3.46 6.16
C VAL A 84 9.59 4.87 5.76
N VAL A 85 9.18 5.27 4.55
CA VAL A 85 9.47 6.60 4.00
C VAL A 85 8.60 7.71 4.59
N PHE A 86 7.46 7.34 5.20
CA PHE A 86 6.44 8.24 5.73
C PHE A 86 5.66 7.55 6.86
N SER A 87 5.38 8.28 7.95
CA SER A 87 4.55 7.77 9.04
C SER A 87 3.08 7.71 8.61
N SER A 88 2.50 6.52 8.46
CA SER A 88 1.09 6.36 8.06
C SER A 88 0.18 6.12 9.26
N GLY A 89 -1.13 6.00 9.02
CA GLY A 89 -2.15 5.77 10.05
C GLY A 89 -3.38 6.63 9.86
N SER A 90 -3.18 7.88 9.41
CA SER A 90 -4.25 8.67 8.81
C SER A 90 -4.51 8.16 7.39
N LEU A 91 -5.70 7.61 7.15
CA LEU A 91 -6.08 7.05 5.86
C LEU A 91 -6.07 8.13 4.77
N GLY A 92 -5.86 7.71 3.52
CA GLY A 92 -5.95 8.54 2.32
C GLY A 92 -4.68 9.31 1.97
N GLN A 93 -3.69 9.36 2.87
CA GLN A 93 -2.49 10.20 2.68
C GLN A 93 -1.43 9.56 1.77
N GLY A 94 -1.32 8.23 1.74
CA GLY A 94 -0.19 7.55 1.11
C GLY A 94 -0.07 7.79 -0.40
N LEU A 95 -1.19 7.91 -1.12
CA LEU A 95 -1.15 8.19 -2.56
C LEU A 95 -0.67 9.62 -2.85
N SER A 96 -1.05 10.60 -2.02
CA SER A 96 -0.53 11.97 -2.13
C SER A 96 0.99 12.01 -1.92
N ILE A 97 1.48 11.30 -0.90
CA ILE A 97 2.93 11.19 -0.64
C ILE A 97 3.63 10.52 -1.82
N ALA A 98 3.04 9.47 -2.38
CA ALA A 98 3.60 8.78 -3.54
C ALA A 98 3.77 9.69 -4.75
N ASN A 99 2.79 10.57 -5.01
CA ASN A 99 2.90 11.57 -6.08
C ASN A 99 4.12 12.47 -5.88
N GLY A 100 4.35 12.94 -4.65
CA GLY A 100 5.52 13.76 -4.34
C GLY A 100 6.85 13.03 -4.59
N ILE A 101 6.96 11.79 -4.11
CA ILE A 101 8.17 10.97 -4.30
C ILE A 101 8.40 10.66 -5.78
N ALA A 102 7.34 10.30 -6.51
CA ALA A 102 7.41 9.98 -7.94
C ALA A 102 7.79 11.19 -8.79
N LEU A 103 7.26 12.37 -8.45
CA LEU A 103 7.59 13.63 -9.11
C LEU A 103 9.04 14.02 -8.87
N ALA A 104 9.50 13.96 -7.62
CA ALA A 104 10.89 14.24 -7.27
C ALA A 104 11.86 13.30 -8.00
N ALA A 105 11.58 11.99 -8.00
CA ALA A 105 12.41 11.02 -8.72
C ALA A 105 12.51 11.33 -10.22
N ARG A 106 11.42 11.76 -10.86
CA ARG A 106 11.45 12.18 -12.26
C ARG A 106 12.30 13.43 -12.48
N MET A 107 12.21 14.43 -11.59
CA MET A 107 13.01 15.65 -11.67
C MET A 107 14.51 15.36 -11.53
N ASP A 108 14.85 14.36 -10.72
CA ASP A 108 16.23 13.91 -10.51
C ASP A 108 16.73 12.93 -11.59
N GLY A 109 15.89 12.59 -12.59
CA GLY A 109 16.23 11.59 -13.61
C GLY A 109 16.36 10.16 -13.07
N ILE A 110 15.81 9.88 -11.89
CA ILE A 110 15.88 8.58 -11.23
C ILE A 110 14.70 7.71 -11.69
N ASN A 111 15.00 6.57 -12.31
CA ASN A 111 13.99 5.56 -12.65
C ASN A 111 13.54 4.76 -11.41
N ARG A 112 12.79 5.41 -10.52
CA ARG A 112 12.24 4.83 -9.28
C ARG A 112 10.74 4.56 -9.44
N LYS A 113 10.30 3.37 -9.05
CA LYS A 113 8.88 3.05 -8.84
C LYS A 113 8.46 3.34 -7.42
N VAL A 114 7.21 3.77 -7.26
CA VAL A 114 6.55 3.99 -5.97
C VAL A 114 5.29 3.13 -5.91
N PHE A 115 5.31 2.13 -5.04
CA PHE A 115 4.19 1.25 -4.78
C PHE A 115 3.39 1.78 -3.60
N VAL A 116 2.06 1.86 -3.75
CA VAL A 116 1.16 2.31 -2.67
C VAL A 116 0.11 1.25 -2.43
N ILE A 117 0.08 0.69 -1.23
CA ILE A 117 -0.96 -0.25 -0.82
C ILE A 117 -2.00 0.49 -0.01
N MET A 118 -3.25 0.47 -0.48
CA MET A 118 -4.41 1.12 0.13
C MET A 118 -5.48 0.08 0.49
N GLY A 119 -6.34 0.41 1.45
CA GLY A 119 -7.57 -0.35 1.70
C GLY A 119 -8.69 0.10 0.76
N ASP A 120 -9.69 -0.76 0.54
CA ASP A 120 -10.91 -0.34 -0.14
C ASP A 120 -11.75 0.63 0.71
N GLY A 121 -11.85 0.45 2.02
CA GLY A 121 -12.47 1.41 2.94
C GLY A 121 -11.75 2.77 2.98
N GLU A 122 -10.44 2.80 2.74
CA GLU A 122 -9.65 4.03 2.63
C GLU A 122 -10.05 4.89 1.42
N LEU A 123 -10.63 4.30 0.38
CA LEU A 123 -11.10 5.03 -0.80
C LEU A 123 -12.30 5.96 -0.52
N ASP A 124 -12.82 5.95 0.70
CA ASP A 124 -13.82 6.92 1.14
C ASP A 124 -13.25 8.31 1.37
N GLU A 125 -11.93 8.42 1.56
CA GLU A 125 -11.22 9.68 1.73
C GLU A 125 -11.13 10.44 0.41
N GLY A 126 -11.62 11.69 0.40
CA GLY A 126 -11.55 12.56 -0.77
C GLY A 126 -10.12 12.78 -1.28
N GLN A 127 -9.16 12.81 -0.34
CA GLN A 127 -7.74 12.96 -0.63
C GLN A 127 -7.18 11.89 -1.59
N VAL A 128 -7.71 10.65 -1.55
CA VAL A 128 -7.30 9.60 -2.50
C VAL A 128 -7.61 10.00 -3.93
N TRP A 129 -8.78 10.59 -4.15
CA TRP A 129 -9.26 10.97 -5.49
C TRP A 129 -8.59 12.24 -6.00
N GLU A 130 -8.30 13.20 -5.12
CA GLU A 130 -7.43 14.35 -5.44
C GLU A 130 -6.04 13.88 -5.88
N ALA A 131 -5.45 12.94 -5.13
CA ALA A 131 -4.16 12.34 -5.46
C ALA A 131 -4.24 11.57 -6.77
N ALA A 132 -5.29 10.77 -7.01
CA ALA A 132 -5.48 10.02 -8.25
C ALA A 132 -5.54 10.94 -9.47
N ALA A 133 -6.28 12.04 -9.39
CA ALA A 133 -6.35 13.05 -10.45
C ALA A 133 -4.96 13.66 -10.72
N THR A 134 -4.24 13.98 -9.64
CA THR A 134 -2.88 14.55 -9.70
C THR A 134 -1.90 13.58 -10.37
N THR A 135 -1.92 12.29 -10.01
CA THR A 135 -1.04 11.27 -10.60
C THR A 135 -1.20 11.20 -12.11
N SER A 136 -2.44 11.19 -12.59
CA SER A 136 -2.75 11.13 -14.03
C SER A 136 -2.38 12.43 -14.75
N SER A 137 -2.73 13.58 -14.17
CA SER A 137 -2.43 14.90 -14.75
C SER A 137 -0.93 15.13 -14.94
N HIS A 138 -0.12 14.63 -14.01
CA HIS A 138 1.33 14.68 -14.11
C HIS A 138 1.94 13.48 -14.85
N LYS A 139 1.15 12.55 -15.39
CA LYS A 139 1.63 11.34 -16.10
C LYS A 139 2.65 10.55 -15.28
N LEU A 140 2.39 10.35 -13.99
CA LEU A 140 3.31 9.64 -13.09
C LEU A 140 3.17 8.12 -13.26
N SER A 141 3.62 7.59 -14.41
CA SER A 141 3.62 6.15 -14.72
C SER A 141 4.50 5.31 -13.80
N ASN A 142 5.35 5.96 -13.01
CA ASN A 142 6.16 5.32 -11.98
C ASN A 142 5.43 5.12 -10.64
N VAL A 143 4.15 5.55 -10.52
CA VAL A 143 3.28 5.20 -9.38
C VAL A 143 2.45 3.98 -9.73
N ILE A 144 2.52 2.95 -8.87
CA ILE A 144 1.68 1.75 -8.95
C ILE A 144 0.83 1.69 -7.68
N ALA A 145 -0.48 1.89 -7.83
CA ALA A 145 -1.43 1.78 -6.73
C ALA A 145 -1.95 0.34 -6.63
N ILE A 146 -2.12 -0.17 -5.41
CA ILE A 146 -2.69 -1.48 -5.14
C ILE A 146 -3.79 -1.30 -4.10
N VAL A 147 -5.02 -1.61 -4.47
CA VAL A 147 -6.18 -1.61 -3.57
C VAL A 147 -6.38 -3.03 -3.05
N ASP A 148 -6.22 -3.22 -1.75
CA ASP A 148 -6.65 -4.43 -1.04
C ASP A 148 -8.19 -4.41 -0.94
N ARG A 149 -8.85 -5.07 -1.90
CA ARG A 149 -10.29 -5.16 -2.03
C ARG A 149 -10.82 -6.36 -1.25
N ASN A 150 -10.85 -6.23 0.08
CA ASN A 150 -11.29 -7.29 1.00
C ASN A 150 -12.77 -7.18 1.43
N GLY A 151 -13.45 -6.11 1.02
CA GLY A 151 -14.88 -5.90 1.23
C GLY A 151 -15.26 -5.38 2.61
N THR A 152 -14.30 -5.06 3.48
CA THR A 152 -14.57 -4.73 4.88
C THR A 152 -13.86 -3.50 5.41
N GLN A 153 -14.58 -2.78 6.27
CA GLN A 153 -14.10 -1.65 7.05
C GLN A 153 -14.59 -1.77 8.49
N LEU A 154 -14.21 -0.81 9.36
CA LEU A 154 -14.51 -0.86 10.79
C LEU A 154 -16.02 -1.06 11.07
N SER A 155 -16.87 -0.35 10.34
CA SER A 155 -18.33 -0.37 10.52
C SER A 155 -19.05 -1.47 9.73
N GLY A 156 -18.32 -2.41 9.11
CA GLY A 156 -18.90 -3.56 8.42
C GLY A 156 -18.52 -3.67 6.94
N ASN A 157 -19.43 -4.24 6.14
CA ASN A 157 -19.22 -4.46 4.71
C ASN A 157 -19.18 -3.12 3.96
N THR A 158 -18.10 -2.88 3.21
CA THR A 158 -17.90 -1.67 2.41
C THR A 158 -19.05 -1.39 1.43
N GLU A 159 -19.67 -2.42 0.83
CA GLU A 159 -20.79 -2.24 -0.10
C GLU A 159 -22.09 -1.82 0.60
N VAL A 160 -22.20 -2.04 1.90
CA VAL A 160 -23.33 -1.59 2.72
C VAL A 160 -23.07 -0.19 3.27
N VAL A 161 -21.85 0.07 3.77
CA VAL A 161 -21.51 1.35 4.40
C VAL A 161 -21.34 2.46 3.36
N LYS A 162 -20.54 2.22 2.31
CA LYS A 162 -20.33 3.16 1.21
C LYS A 162 -19.82 2.42 -0.02
N GLN A 163 -20.71 2.22 -0.99
CA GLN A 163 -20.48 1.36 -2.15
C GLN A 163 -19.21 1.71 -2.95
N LYS A 164 -18.35 0.72 -3.18
CA LYS A 164 -17.10 0.91 -3.93
C LYS A 164 -17.28 0.59 -5.41
N GLU A 165 -18.15 -0.37 -5.76
CA GLU A 165 -18.40 -0.71 -7.15
C GLU A 165 -19.16 0.40 -7.91
N PRO A 166 -18.96 0.55 -9.24
CA PRO A 166 -17.91 -0.09 -10.06
C PRO A 166 -16.53 0.57 -9.83
N ILE A 167 -15.63 -0.10 -9.10
CA ILE A 167 -14.37 0.51 -8.63
C ILE A 167 -13.40 0.76 -9.80
N SER A 168 -13.32 -0.19 -10.73
CA SER A 168 -12.50 -0.09 -11.94
C SER A 168 -12.89 1.12 -12.80
N ALA A 169 -14.20 1.38 -12.94
CA ALA A 169 -14.70 2.51 -13.70
C ALA A 169 -14.37 3.85 -13.03
N LYS A 170 -14.46 3.93 -11.70
CA LYS A 170 -14.05 5.13 -10.94
C LYS A 170 -12.58 5.43 -11.17
N TRP A 171 -11.69 4.45 -11.05
CA TRP A 171 -10.27 4.69 -11.33
C TRP A 171 -9.99 5.08 -12.80
N ALA A 172 -10.67 4.43 -13.74
CA ALA A 172 -10.55 4.78 -15.16
C ALA A 172 -10.97 6.23 -15.44
N SER A 173 -12.02 6.74 -14.79
CA SER A 173 -12.46 8.13 -14.97
C SER A 173 -11.45 9.15 -14.44
N PHE A 174 -10.57 8.76 -13.52
CA PHE A 174 -9.43 9.57 -13.06
C PHE A 174 -8.17 9.38 -13.92
N GLY A 175 -8.29 8.70 -15.07
CA GLY A 175 -7.22 8.55 -16.05
C GLY A 175 -6.22 7.44 -15.75
N TRP A 176 -6.50 6.57 -14.78
CA TRP A 176 -5.70 5.39 -14.46
C TRP A 176 -6.02 4.23 -15.39
N ILE A 177 -5.10 3.26 -15.48
CA ILE A 177 -5.38 1.95 -16.06
C ILE A 177 -5.79 1.01 -14.92
N PRO A 178 -7.08 0.66 -14.78
CA PRO A 178 -7.50 -0.32 -13.79
C PRO A 178 -7.14 -1.73 -14.22
N MET A 179 -6.65 -2.52 -13.28
CA MET A 179 -6.47 -3.96 -13.40
C MET A 179 -7.17 -4.64 -12.24
N GLU A 180 -7.88 -5.73 -12.51
CA GLU A 180 -8.44 -6.59 -11.46
C GLU A 180 -7.59 -7.85 -11.33
N GLY A 181 -7.29 -8.22 -10.09
CA GLY A 181 -6.48 -9.39 -9.79
C GLY A 181 -7.07 -10.21 -8.64
N SER A 182 -6.91 -11.53 -8.74
CA SER A 182 -7.15 -12.49 -7.66
C SER A 182 -6.04 -13.54 -7.67
N GLY A 183 -5.88 -14.30 -6.58
CA GLY A 183 -4.90 -15.37 -6.53
C GLY A 183 -3.48 -14.90 -6.18
N SER A 184 -2.55 -14.82 -7.13
CA SER A 184 -1.14 -14.53 -6.88
C SER A 184 -0.80 -13.04 -7.11
N PRO A 185 -0.61 -12.22 -6.05
CA PRO A 185 -0.32 -10.79 -6.22
C PRO A 185 0.96 -10.52 -7.02
N GLU A 186 1.98 -11.38 -6.91
CA GLU A 186 3.26 -11.19 -7.61
C GLU A 186 3.08 -11.14 -9.13
N ILE A 187 2.25 -12.02 -9.70
CA ILE A 187 1.98 -12.05 -11.15
C ILE A 187 1.31 -10.75 -11.58
N HIS A 188 0.30 -10.31 -10.83
CA HIS A 188 -0.46 -9.11 -11.16
C HIS A 188 0.37 -7.83 -11.00
N ILE A 189 1.22 -7.74 -9.97
CA ILE A 189 2.11 -6.60 -9.74
C ILE A 189 3.15 -6.50 -10.86
N ARG A 190 3.77 -7.61 -11.27
CA ARG A 190 4.72 -7.61 -12.41
C ARG A 190 4.05 -7.13 -13.69
N LYS A 191 2.81 -7.59 -13.94
CA LYS A 191 2.03 -7.14 -15.10
C LYS A 191 1.62 -5.67 -15.02
N ALA A 192 1.30 -5.18 -13.82
CA ALA A 192 1.01 -3.77 -13.60
C ALA A 192 2.23 -2.87 -13.91
N ILE A 193 3.44 -3.30 -13.53
CA ILE A 193 4.69 -2.61 -13.86
C ILE A 193 4.89 -2.57 -15.38
N GLU A 194 4.78 -3.72 -16.06
CA GLU A 194 4.93 -3.81 -17.53
C GLU A 194 3.95 -2.89 -18.26
N ILE A 195 2.68 -2.89 -17.85
CA ILE A 195 1.65 -2.04 -18.45
C ILE A 195 1.94 -0.56 -18.19
N ALA A 196 2.33 -0.19 -16.97
CA ALA A 196 2.63 1.19 -16.63
C ALA A 196 3.81 1.73 -17.46
N GLU A 197 4.82 0.91 -17.68
CA GLU A 197 5.99 1.24 -18.50
C GLU A 197 5.64 1.36 -19.98
N ARG A 198 4.91 0.37 -20.53
CA ARG A 198 4.54 0.36 -21.95
C ARG A 198 3.56 1.47 -22.32
N MET A 199 2.62 1.77 -21.43
CA MET A 199 1.54 2.73 -21.70
C MET A 199 1.86 4.14 -21.19
N GLU A 200 2.96 4.31 -20.46
CA GLU A 200 3.35 5.56 -19.79
C GLU A 200 2.20 6.21 -18.99
N ARG A 201 1.43 5.37 -18.29
CA ARG A 201 0.27 5.79 -17.50
C ARG A 201 0.25 5.10 -16.13
N PRO A 202 -0.29 5.76 -15.10
CA PRO A 202 -0.38 5.14 -13.78
C PRO A 202 -1.37 3.95 -13.80
N VAL A 203 -1.00 2.88 -13.11
CA VAL A 203 -1.77 1.64 -13.02
C VAL A 203 -2.26 1.44 -11.59
N VAL A 204 -3.53 1.07 -11.47
CA VAL A 204 -4.11 0.63 -10.20
C VAL A 204 -4.50 -0.84 -10.30
N LEU A 205 -3.94 -1.65 -9.40
CA LEU A 205 -4.30 -3.04 -9.23
C LEU A 205 -5.33 -3.17 -8.11
N ILE A 206 -6.55 -3.55 -8.46
CA ILE A 206 -7.61 -3.91 -7.52
C ILE A 206 -7.47 -5.39 -7.20
N MET A 207 -6.82 -5.69 -6.08
CA MET A 207 -6.53 -7.05 -5.65
C MET A 207 -7.67 -7.56 -4.76
N ARG A 208 -8.43 -8.53 -5.25
CA ARG A 208 -9.53 -9.17 -4.51
C ARG A 208 -8.98 -10.33 -3.68
N SER A 209 -9.39 -10.38 -2.41
CA SER A 209 -9.10 -11.48 -1.47
C SER A 209 -9.92 -12.73 -1.79
#